data_AF-A0A2P0B0N0-F1
#
_entry.id   AF-A0A2P0B0N0-F1
#
_cell.length_a   1.000
_cell.length_b   1.000
_cell.length_c   1.000
_cell.angle_alpha   90.00
_cell.angle_beta   90.00
_cell.angle_gamma   90.00
#
_symmetry.space_group_name_H-M   'P 1'
#
loop_
_entity.id
_entity.type
_entity.pdbx_description
1 polymer ?
#
loop_
_entity_poly.entity_id
_entity_poly.type
_entity_poly.pdbx_seq_one_letter_code
_entity_poly.pdbx_strand_id
1 'polypeptide(L)'
;MGLFRKQRAIDAELWQPGDMAECLNDEGWWRVDGEPGVGPRRGEVRVVRKVVTDYCEAIDGLALFLHFERYKGGFYAPCFRKVRPGADELIAAESAFTDLIRKQHVRCPVWVAP
;
A
#
# COMPACT_ATOMS: atom_id res chain seq x y z
N MET A 1 3.44 -3.56 29.31
CA MET A 1 4.05 -2.33 28.76
C MET A 1 4.46 -2.60 27.32
N GLY A 2 3.55 -2.36 26.38
CA GLY A 2 3.67 -2.76 24.99
C GLY A 2 4.70 -1.91 24.23
N LEU A 3 5.52 -2.60 23.42
CA LEU A 3 6.49 -2.00 22.51
C LEU A 3 5.77 -1.13 21.48
N PHE A 4 5.76 0.19 21.70
CA PHE A 4 5.54 1.17 20.63
C PHE A 4 6.70 1.04 19.65
N ARG A 5 6.54 0.16 18.65
CA ARG A 5 7.41 0.13 17.47
C ARG A 5 7.29 1.51 16.85
N LYS A 6 8.37 2.29 16.97
CA LYS A 6 8.58 3.58 16.28
C LYS A 6 7.99 3.48 14.88
N GLN A 7 6.83 4.09 14.69
CA GLN A 7 6.18 4.24 13.41
C GLN A 7 7.17 5.05 12.57
N ARG A 8 7.83 4.38 11.61
CA ARG A 8 8.68 5.05 10.62
C ARG A 8 7.86 6.21 10.09
N ALA A 9 8.44 7.41 10.12
CA ALA A 9 7.88 8.59 9.47
C ALA A 9 7.40 8.16 8.08
N ILE A 10 6.08 8.26 7.85
CA ILE A 10 5.51 8.02 6.54
C ILE A 10 6.03 9.16 5.70
N ASP A 11 7.08 8.90 4.92
CA ASP A 11 7.48 9.82 3.88
C ASP A 11 6.28 10.04 2.98
N ALA A 12 5.83 11.30 2.98
CA ALA A 12 4.71 11.83 2.25
C ALA A 12 5.01 11.87 0.74
N GLU A 13 5.32 10.72 0.14
CA GLU A 13 5.10 10.50 -1.29
C GLU A 13 3.58 10.42 -1.50
N LEU A 14 3.01 11.63 -1.47
CA LEU A 14 1.61 12.04 -1.46
C LEU A 14 0.69 10.96 -2.02
N TRP A 15 -0.24 10.49 -1.19
CA TRP A 15 -1.42 9.78 -1.66
C TRP A 15 -2.05 10.58 -2.81
N GLN A 16 -2.41 9.88 -3.88
CA GLN A 16 -3.07 10.44 -5.04
C GLN A 16 -4.38 9.70 -5.30
N PRO A 17 -5.39 10.37 -5.89
CA PRO A 17 -6.50 9.68 -6.50
C PRO A 17 -6.01 8.59 -7.46
N GLY A 18 -6.55 7.38 -7.34
CA GLY A 18 -6.14 6.20 -8.11
C GLY A 18 -5.22 5.23 -7.36
N ASP A 19 -4.59 5.66 -6.26
CA ASP A 19 -3.77 4.76 -5.44
C ASP A 19 -4.61 3.65 -4.80
N MET A 20 -4.02 2.46 -4.65
CA MET A 20 -4.62 1.41 -3.85
C MET A 20 -4.21 1.56 -2.38
N ALA A 21 -5.20 1.56 -1.49
CA ALA A 21 -5.04 1.64 -0.05
C ALA A 21 -5.59 0.37 0.59
N GLU A 22 -4.78 -0.29 1.40
CA GLU A 22 -5.24 -1.38 2.25
C GLU A 22 -5.42 -0.91 3.67
N CYS A 23 -6.60 -1.18 4.23
CA CYS A 23 -6.95 -0.81 5.60
C CYS A 23 -6.16 -1.65 6.62
N LEU A 24 -5.53 -0.98 7.57
CA LEU A 24 -4.83 -1.60 8.71
C LEU A 24 -5.64 -1.54 10.00
N ASN A 25 -6.74 -0.79 10.02
CA ASN A 25 -7.52 -0.55 11.23
C ASN A 25 -8.39 -1.76 11.60
N ASP A 26 -8.26 -2.21 12.85
CA ASP A 26 -9.04 -3.30 13.45
C ASP A 26 -10.16 -2.82 14.38
N GLU A 27 -10.09 -1.58 14.85
CA GLU A 27 -10.90 -1.09 15.97
C GLU A 27 -12.27 -0.52 15.55
N GLY A 28 -12.60 -0.65 14.26
CA GLY A 28 -13.79 -0.03 13.68
C GLY A 28 -13.60 1.46 13.41
N TRP A 29 -14.62 2.08 12.81
CA TRP A 29 -14.58 3.49 12.44
C TRP A 29 -15.56 4.26 13.28
N TRP A 30 -15.25 5.53 13.52
CA TRP A 30 -16.09 6.44 14.28
C TRP A 30 -16.42 7.64 13.42
N ARG A 31 -17.64 8.14 13.56
CA ARG A 31 -18.07 9.39 12.95
C ARG A 31 -17.71 10.56 13.85
N VAL A 32 -17.75 11.76 13.29
CA VAL A 32 -17.51 13.02 14.02
C VAL A 32 -18.55 13.26 15.12
N ASP A 33 -19.76 12.72 14.96
CA ASP A 33 -20.82 12.75 15.98
C ASP A 33 -20.59 11.75 17.14
N GLY A 34 -19.49 10.97 17.11
CA GLY A 34 -19.15 9.98 18.12
C GLY A 34 -19.80 8.61 17.92
N GLU A 35 -20.67 8.46 16.92
CA GLU A 35 -21.34 7.18 16.65
C GLU A 35 -20.43 6.23 15.84
N PRO A 36 -20.62 4.90 15.98
CA PRO A 36 -19.95 3.93 15.12
C PRO A 36 -20.21 4.20 13.63
N GLY A 37 -19.13 4.37 12.89
CA GLY A 37 -19.11 4.61 11.45
C GLY A 37 -18.96 3.32 10.64
N VAL A 38 -19.43 3.39 9.40
CA VAL A 38 -19.17 2.35 8.39
C VAL A 38 -17.91 2.73 7.64
N GLY A 39 -16.92 1.83 7.59
CA GLY A 39 -15.68 2.04 6.85
C GLY A 39 -15.01 0.75 6.39
N PRO A 40 -13.85 0.86 5.74
CA PRO A 40 -13.08 -0.28 5.24
C PRO A 40 -12.71 -1.26 6.36
N ARG A 41 -12.86 -2.58 6.12
CA ARG A 41 -12.43 -3.60 7.08
C ARG A 41 -10.91 -3.81 7.01
N ARG A 42 -10.28 -4.31 8.06
CA ARG A 42 -8.86 -4.68 8.03
C ARG A 42 -8.55 -5.61 6.85
N GLY A 43 -7.48 -5.33 6.13
CA GLY A 43 -7.07 -6.07 4.92
C GLY A 43 -7.88 -5.73 3.67
N GLU A 44 -8.93 -4.92 3.78
CA GLU A 44 -9.71 -4.49 2.63
C GLU A 44 -8.91 -3.49 1.80
N VAL A 45 -8.74 -3.80 0.51
CA VAL A 45 -8.08 -2.93 -0.46
C VAL A 45 -9.12 -2.11 -1.22
N ARG A 46 -8.93 -0.79 -1.28
CA ARG A 46 -9.78 0.14 -2.01
C ARG A 46 -8.95 1.17 -2.78
N VAL A 47 -9.51 1.63 -3.89
CA VAL A 47 -8.92 2.71 -4.68
C VAL A 47 -9.29 4.05 -4.04
N VAL A 48 -8.27 4.85 -3.73
CA VAL A 48 -8.42 6.22 -3.24
C VAL A 48 -9.07 7.07 -4.33
N ARG A 49 -10.23 7.67 -4.04
CA ARG A 49 -10.93 8.57 -4.97
C ARG A 49 -10.53 10.03 -4.79
N LYS A 50 -10.28 10.44 -3.56
CA LYS A 50 -9.90 11.82 -3.22
C LYS A 50 -9.01 11.81 -1.99
N VAL A 51 -8.09 12.76 -1.95
CA VAL A 51 -7.20 13.00 -0.82
C VAL A 51 -7.44 14.43 -0.36
N VAL A 52 -7.62 14.61 0.94
CA VAL A 52 -7.92 15.91 1.56
C VAL A 52 -7.01 16.08 2.77
N THR A 53 -6.46 17.28 2.94
CA THR A 53 -5.83 17.68 4.20
C THR A 53 -6.82 18.51 4.98
N ASP A 54 -7.13 18.12 6.21
CA ASP A 54 -8.05 18.84 7.08
C ASP A 54 -7.57 18.78 8.54
N TYR A 55 -8.09 19.65 9.39
CA TYR A 55 -7.76 19.64 10.81
C TYR A 55 -8.39 18.42 11.51
N CYS A 56 -7.61 17.75 12.34
CA CYS A 56 -8.02 16.58 13.11
C CYS A 56 -7.85 16.86 14.60
N GLU A 57 -8.98 16.93 15.31
CA GLU A 57 -9.02 17.19 16.75
C GLU A 57 -8.25 16.15 17.56
N ALA A 58 -8.28 14.88 17.14
CA ALA A 58 -7.62 13.78 17.84
C ALA A 58 -6.09 13.93 17.95
N ILE A 59 -5.48 14.69 17.03
CA ILE A 59 -4.02 14.94 17.01
C ILE A 59 -3.67 16.43 17.13
N ASP A 60 -4.68 17.29 17.37
CA ASP A 60 -4.55 18.76 17.42
C ASP A 60 -3.70 19.32 16.26
N GLY A 61 -4.06 18.98 15.02
CA GLY A 61 -3.27 19.38 13.86
C GLY A 61 -3.84 18.97 12.52
N LEU A 62 -3.15 19.39 11.44
CA LEU A 62 -3.52 19.00 10.08
C LEU A 62 -3.21 17.53 9.83
N ALA A 63 -4.20 16.82 9.31
CA ALA A 63 -4.18 15.40 8.99
C ALA A 63 -4.55 15.17 7.54
N LEU A 64 -4.03 14.08 6.97
CA LEU A 64 -4.41 13.62 5.65
C LEU A 64 -5.54 12.60 5.75
N PHE A 65 -6.56 12.76 4.92
CA PHE A 65 -7.73 11.90 4.84
C PHE A 65 -7.90 11.34 3.43
N LEU A 66 -8.21 10.04 3.36
CA LEU A 66 -8.51 9.30 2.12
C LEU A 66 -10.02 9.12 2.00
N HIS A 67 -10.55 9.38 0.82
CA HIS A 67 -11.95 9.13 0.50
C HIS A 67 -12.06 7.99 -0.49
N PHE A 68 -13.07 7.14 -0.30
CA PHE A 68 -13.36 5.97 -1.13
C PHE A 68 -14.77 6.07 -1.68
N GLU A 69 -15.03 5.48 -2.85
CA GLU A 69 -16.34 5.54 -3.49
C GLU A 69 -17.45 4.85 -2.68
N ARG A 70 -17.12 3.73 -2.03
CA ARG A 70 -18.07 2.93 -1.26
C ARG A 70 -18.46 3.55 0.08
N TYR A 71 -17.61 4.39 0.64
CA TYR A 71 -17.73 4.84 2.02
C TYR A 71 -17.92 6.35 2.09
N LYS A 72 -18.91 6.79 2.86
CA LYS A 72 -19.12 8.21 3.13
C LYS A 72 -18.16 8.66 4.21
N GLY A 73 -17.41 9.73 3.95
CA GLY A 73 -16.48 10.33 4.90
C GLY A 73 -15.02 10.27 4.44
N GLY A 74 -14.16 10.98 5.18
CA GLY A 74 -12.71 10.91 5.05
C GLY A 74 -12.14 9.97 6.12
N PHE A 75 -11.21 9.12 5.72
CA PHE A 75 -10.59 8.14 6.60
C PHE A 75 -9.13 8.51 6.83
N TYR A 76 -8.70 8.52 8.09
CA TYR A 76 -7.36 8.97 8.46
C TYR A 76 -6.29 8.15 7.75
N ALA A 77 -5.46 8.79 6.93
CA ALA A 77 -4.54 8.12 6.02
C ALA A 77 -3.53 7.18 6.71
N PRO A 78 -3.02 7.47 7.92
CA PRO A 78 -2.14 6.55 8.66
C PRO A 78 -2.77 5.20 9.02
N CYS A 79 -4.10 5.06 8.94
CA CYS A 79 -4.79 3.77 9.09
C CYS A 79 -4.70 2.89 7.84
N PHE A 80 -3.96 3.31 6.80
CA PHE A 80 -3.84 2.59 5.54
C PHE A 80 -2.38 2.40 5.14
N ARG A 81 -2.09 1.28 4.48
CA ARG A 81 -0.86 1.11 3.70
C ARG A 81 -1.13 1.31 2.22
N LYS A 82 -0.23 2.00 1.52
CA LYS A 82 -0.27 2.13 0.06
C LYS A 82 0.17 0.82 -0.57
N VAL A 83 -0.66 0.27 -1.45
CA VAL A 83 -0.36 -0.95 -2.22
C VAL A 83 0.07 -0.52 -3.61
N ARG A 84 1.31 -0.83 -3.99
CA ARG A 84 1.81 -0.63 -5.36
C ARG A 84 1.57 -1.93 -6.14
N PRO A 85 0.79 -1.94 -7.23
CA PRO A 85 0.82 -3.07 -8.15
C PRO A 85 2.20 -3.09 -8.82
N GLY A 86 2.88 -4.24 -8.82
CA GLY A 86 4.06 -4.47 -9.67
C GLY A 86 5.45 -4.42 -9.03
N ALA A 87 5.62 -4.90 -7.78
CA ALA A 87 6.96 -5.34 -7.34
C ALA A 87 7.22 -6.81 -7.72
N ASP A 88 6.19 -7.66 -7.67
CA ASP A 88 6.35 -9.09 -7.95
C ASP A 88 6.48 -9.40 -9.46
N GLU A 89 5.91 -8.58 -10.35
CA GLU A 89 6.03 -8.78 -11.80
C GLU A 89 7.45 -8.49 -12.32
N LEU A 90 8.14 -7.48 -11.77
CA LEU A 90 9.52 -7.16 -12.16
C LEU A 90 10.49 -8.23 -11.67
N ILE A 91 10.32 -8.72 -10.44
CA ILE A 91 11.17 -9.78 -9.87
C ILE A 91 10.92 -11.13 -10.60
N ALA A 92 9.67 -11.45 -10.93
CA ALA A 92 9.33 -12.64 -11.70
C ALA A 92 9.86 -12.58 -13.15
N ALA A 93 9.83 -11.40 -13.78
CA ALA A 93 10.39 -11.18 -15.11
C ALA A 93 11.94 -11.27 -15.12
N GLU A 94 12.61 -10.71 -14.10
CA GLU A 94 14.07 -10.85 -13.93
C GLU A 94 14.49 -12.30 -13.66
N SER A 95 13.71 -13.06 -12.90
CA SER A 95 13.96 -14.49 -12.67
C SER A 95 13.80 -15.32 -13.96
N ALA A 96 12.79 -15.02 -14.78
CA ALA A 96 12.60 -15.72 -16.06
C ALA A 96 13.70 -15.39 -17.08
N PHE A 97 14.22 -14.15 -17.06
CA PHE A 97 15.32 -13.72 -17.91
C PHE A 97 16.65 -14.39 -17.54
N THR A 98 16.96 -14.47 -16.24
CA THR A 98 18.19 -15.14 -15.77
C THR A 98 18.20 -16.65 -16.04
N ASP A 99 17.04 -17.32 -15.96
CA ASP A 99 16.91 -18.72 -16.36
C ASP A 99 17.11 -18.95 -17.87
N LEU A 100 16.76 -17.97 -18.70
CA LEU A 100 16.96 -18.05 -20.16
C LEU A 100 18.45 -17.97 -20.51
N ILE A 101 19.21 -17.07 -19.87
CA ILE A 101 20.66 -16.92 -20.07
C ILE A 101 21.42 -18.19 -19.62
N ARG A 102 21.05 -18.77 -18.47
CA ARG A 102 21.67 -20.02 -18.00
C ARG A 102 21.49 -21.17 -19.00
N LYS A 103 20.33 -21.29 -19.65
CA LYS A 103 20.08 -22.36 -20.63
C LYS A 103 20.83 -22.18 -21.95
N GLN A 104 21.15 -20.95 -22.36
CA GLN A 104 21.93 -20.71 -23.58
C GLN A 104 23.42 -21.06 -23.41
N HIS A 105 24.01 -20.79 -22.23
CA HIS A 105 25.44 -21.06 -21.97
C HIS A 105 25.82 -22.55 -21.92
N VAL A 106 24.84 -23.46 -21.80
CA VAL A 106 25.10 -24.92 -21.76
C VAL A 106 25.20 -25.55 -23.16
N ARG A 107 24.87 -24.83 -24.23
CA ARG A 107 24.74 -25.40 -25.59
C ARG A 107 25.91 -25.12 -26.55
N CYS A 108 27.08 -24.74 -26.06
CA CYS A 108 28.28 -24.73 -26.91
C CYS A 108 28.97 -26.10 -26.83
N PRO A 109 28.79 -27.02 -27.80
CA PRO A 109 29.69 -28.17 -27.90
C PRO A 109 31.09 -27.65 -28.25
N VAL A 110 32.05 -27.91 -27.37
CA VAL A 110 33.47 -27.82 -27.72
C VAL A 110 33.71 -28.91 -28.76
N TRP A 111 33.81 -28.52 -30.04
CA TRP A 111 34.29 -29.39 -31.09
C TRP A 111 35.78 -29.61 -30.88
N VAL A 112 36.15 -30.79 -30.36
CA VAL A 112 37.52 -31.28 -30.40
C VAL A 112 37.68 -31.97 -31.75
N ALA A 113 38.42 -31.33 -32.65
CA ALA A 113 38.82 -31.89 -33.95
C ALA A 113 39.85 -33.02 -33.75
N PRO A 114 39.96 -33.98 -34.70
CA PRO A 114 40.53 -35.32 -34.48
C PRO A 114 42.04 -35.37 -34.26
#